data_AF-A0AAW2XJT3-F1
#
_entry.id   AF-A0AAW2XJT3-F1
#
_cell.length_a   1.000
_cell.length_b   1.000
_cell.length_c   1.000
_cell.angle_alpha   90.00
_cell.angle_beta   90.00
_cell.angle_gamma   90.00
#
_symmetry.space_group_name_H-M   'P 1'
#
loop_
_entity.id
_entity.type
_entity.pdbx_description
1 polymer ?
#
loop_
_entity_poly.entity_id
_entity_poly.type
_entity_poly.pdbx_seq_one_letter_code
_entity_poly.pdbx_strand_id
1 'polypeptide(L)'
;MAYLHHYSPVKVVHCDLKPSNILLDDDMTALVTDFGIARLVKGADGFVDDSASYDSTDGLLCGSVGYIAPEYGMGKHASPQGDVYSFGVLLLEMVTGKRPTDVLFQEGSSLHEWIKSRYPNKLEPIVEEAMVRYEPRALVPYNRKIWTDVILELIELGLICTQHNPPTRPTMLDVAHEISLLKQYLFTPSTLLIEQSSTN
;
A
#
# COMPACT_ATOMS: atom_id res chain seq x y z
N MET A 1 -2.52 9.57 -0.33
CA MET A 1 -1.06 9.65 -0.55
C MET A 1 -0.66 10.30 -1.86
N ALA A 2 -1.15 9.86 -3.03
CA ALA A 2 -0.81 10.50 -4.32
C ALA A 2 -0.97 12.04 -4.30
N TYR A 3 -2.05 12.53 -3.68
CA TYR A 3 -2.25 13.96 -3.43
C TYR A 3 -1.08 14.63 -2.70
N LEU A 4 -0.69 14.12 -1.54
CA LEU A 4 0.39 14.67 -0.72
C LEU A 4 1.73 14.72 -1.46
N HIS A 5 2.00 13.71 -2.31
CA HIS A 5 3.26 13.56 -3.01
C HIS A 5 3.34 14.34 -4.33
N HIS A 6 2.23 14.45 -5.07
CA HIS A 6 2.23 14.91 -6.46
C HIS A 6 1.36 16.14 -6.73
N TYR A 7 0.31 16.38 -5.93
CA TYR A 7 -0.68 17.42 -6.20
C TYR A 7 -0.72 18.52 -5.14
N SER A 8 -0.21 18.27 -3.93
CA SER A 8 -0.06 19.28 -2.90
C SER A 8 0.92 20.38 -3.35
N PRO A 9 0.64 21.67 -3.10
CA PRO A 9 1.54 22.77 -3.44
C PRO A 9 2.95 22.62 -2.84
N VAL A 10 3.02 21.98 -1.66
CA VAL A 10 4.26 21.55 -1.02
C VAL A 10 4.18 20.05 -0.83
N LYS A 11 5.20 19.31 -1.26
CA LYS A 11 5.22 17.85 -1.12
C LYS A 11 5.30 17.47 0.35
N VAL A 12 4.38 16.61 0.79
CA VAL A 12 4.29 16.15 2.18
C VAL A 12 4.60 14.66 2.24
N VAL A 13 5.57 14.26 3.05
CA VAL A 13 5.87 12.86 3.38
C VAL A 13 5.26 12.54 4.74
N HIS A 14 4.39 11.54 4.80
CA HIS A 14 3.61 11.21 5.99
C HIS A 14 4.44 10.59 7.11
N CYS A 15 5.40 9.71 6.76
CA CYS A 15 6.33 9.01 7.66
C CYS A 15 5.72 7.98 8.62
N ASP A 16 4.41 7.99 8.88
CA ASP A 16 3.74 6.99 9.75
C ASP A 16 2.46 6.41 9.16
N LEU A 17 2.51 5.93 7.92
CA LEU A 17 1.33 5.36 7.26
C LEU A 17 1.08 3.93 7.76
N LYS A 18 -0.05 3.71 8.43
CA LYS A 18 -0.49 2.43 9.03
C LYS A 18 -2.00 2.40 9.19
N PRO A 19 -2.65 1.24 9.43
CA PRO A 19 -4.10 1.15 9.55
C PRO A 19 -4.72 2.10 10.58
N SER A 20 -4.10 2.30 11.75
CA SER A 20 -4.65 3.20 12.78
C SER A 20 -4.68 4.68 12.36
N ASN A 21 -3.93 5.03 11.31
CA ASN A 21 -3.84 6.38 10.76
C ASN A 21 -4.69 6.51 9.48
N ILE A 22 -5.54 5.52 9.20
CA ILE A 22 -6.57 5.57 8.16
C ILE A 22 -7.94 5.50 8.86
N LEU A 23 -8.64 6.62 8.88
CA LEU A 23 -10.02 6.67 9.35
C LEU A 23 -10.97 6.30 8.21
N LEU A 24 -12.15 5.80 8.56
CA LEU A 24 -13.24 5.56 7.63
C LEU A 24 -14.41 6.45 8.04
N ASP A 25 -14.97 7.19 7.08
CA ASP A 25 -16.22 7.94 7.30
C ASP A 25 -17.47 7.04 7.10
N ASP A 26 -18.64 7.64 7.23
CA ASP A 26 -19.94 6.95 7.12
C ASP A 26 -20.15 6.28 5.74
N ASP A 27 -19.48 6.77 4.70
CA ASP A 27 -19.54 6.24 3.33
C ASP A 27 -18.42 5.23 3.04
N MET A 28 -17.67 4.80 4.07
CA MET A 28 -16.48 3.94 3.97
C MET A 28 -15.36 4.57 3.13
N THR A 29 -15.29 5.90 3.07
CA THR A 29 -14.19 6.63 2.45
C THR A 29 -13.00 6.67 3.39
N ALA A 30 -11.83 6.24 2.89
CA ALA A 30 -10.58 6.25 3.63
C ALA A 30 -9.98 7.66 3.73
N LEU A 31 -9.72 8.12 4.95
CA LEU A 31 -9.13 9.41 5.29
C LEU A 31 -7.79 9.21 6.01
N VAL A 32 -6.71 9.71 5.40
CA VAL A 32 -5.38 9.69 6.02
C VAL A 32 -5.33 10.74 7.14
N THR A 33 -4.90 10.34 8.33
CA THR A 33 -4.78 11.19 9.53
C THR A 33 -3.39 11.06 10.17
N ASP A 34 -3.15 11.83 11.23
CA ASP A 34 -1.94 11.80 12.06
C ASP A 34 -0.64 12.19 11.33
N PHE A 35 -0.57 13.49 11.02
CA PHE A 35 0.61 14.13 10.41
C PHE A 35 1.65 14.58 11.46
N GLY A 36 1.61 14.06 12.69
CA GLY A 36 2.43 14.55 13.80
C GLY A 36 3.94 14.43 13.57
N ILE A 37 4.36 13.53 12.67
CA ILE A 37 5.75 13.36 12.26
C ILE A 37 5.96 13.53 10.74
N ALA A 38 4.99 14.14 10.06
CA ALA A 38 5.07 14.39 8.63
C ALA A 38 6.13 15.46 8.31
N ARG A 39 6.74 15.36 7.13
CA ARG A 39 7.79 16.27 6.67
C ARG A 39 7.42 16.96 5.37
N LEU A 40 7.78 18.24 5.27
CA LEU A 40 7.66 19.02 4.04
C LEU A 40 8.95 18.89 3.23
N VAL A 41 8.81 18.55 1.95
CA VAL A 41 9.92 18.40 1.01
C VAL A 41 9.73 19.40 -0.13
N LYS A 42 10.75 20.17 -0.50
CA LYS A 42 10.67 21.07 -1.66
C LYS A 42 11.05 20.29 -2.93
N GLY A 43 10.52 20.70 -4.08
CA GLY A 43 10.72 20.00 -5.35
C GLY A 43 12.20 19.84 -5.75
N ALA A 44 12.46 18.80 -6.56
CA ALA A 44 13.75 18.33 -7.09
C ALA A 44 14.94 18.50 -6.11
N ASP A 45 15.08 17.52 -5.23
CA ASP A 45 16.31 17.18 -4.47
C ASP A 45 16.69 18.07 -3.28
N GLY A 46 15.80 18.98 -2.84
CA GLY A 46 16.04 19.82 -1.66
C GLY A 46 14.98 19.70 -0.58
N PHE A 47 15.40 19.38 0.66
CA PHE A 47 14.65 19.79 1.85
C PHE A 47 14.55 21.33 1.88
N VAL A 48 13.55 21.86 2.58
CA VAL A 48 13.41 23.32 2.72
C VAL A 48 14.68 23.85 3.39
N ASP A 49 15.40 24.73 2.67
CA ASP A 49 16.55 25.56 3.05
C ASP A 49 17.05 25.37 4.50
N ASP A 50 18.25 24.78 4.60
CA ASP A 50 19.03 24.34 5.75
C ASP A 50 19.54 25.50 6.64
N SER A 51 18.81 26.61 6.69
CA SER A 51 19.19 27.83 7.42
C SER A 51 18.16 28.28 8.47
N ALA A 52 17.04 27.55 8.64
CA ALA A 52 16.03 27.95 9.63
C ALA A 52 15.28 26.83 10.37
N SER A 53 15.50 25.54 10.11
CA SER A 53 14.87 24.47 10.89
C SER A 53 15.91 23.54 11.51
N TYR A 54 16.41 23.94 12.67
CA TYR A 54 16.92 23.01 13.68
C TYR A 54 15.77 22.16 14.24
N ASP A 55 15.06 21.42 13.38
CA ASP A 55 14.06 20.50 13.87
C ASP A 55 14.82 19.31 14.44
N SER A 56 14.78 19.15 15.76
CA SER A 56 15.66 18.29 16.56
C SER A 56 15.47 16.77 16.30
N THR A 57 14.73 16.44 15.25
CA THR A 57 14.29 15.10 14.85
C THR A 57 14.70 14.76 13.42
N ASP A 58 15.37 15.64 12.66
CA ASP A 58 15.94 15.24 11.37
C ASP A 58 17.02 14.16 11.58
N GLY A 59 16.91 13.07 10.82
CA GLY A 59 17.72 11.85 11.02
C GLY A 59 17.26 10.91 12.15
N LEU A 60 16.21 11.25 12.92
CA LEU A 60 15.62 10.32 13.89
C LEU A 60 14.78 9.27 13.16
N LEU A 61 14.90 8.00 13.57
CA LEU A 61 14.08 6.91 13.06
C LEU A 61 12.62 7.14 13.47
N CYS A 62 11.81 7.57 12.53
CA CYS A 62 10.40 7.87 12.71
C CYS A 62 9.52 6.84 11.99
N GLY A 63 8.35 6.58 12.55
CA GLY A 63 7.34 5.66 12.01
C GLY A 63 7.07 4.47 12.93
N SER A 64 6.16 3.61 12.50
CA SER A 64 5.71 2.46 13.29
C SER A 64 6.42 1.17 12.90
N VAL A 65 6.84 0.40 13.92
CA VAL A 65 7.48 -0.91 13.73
C VAL A 65 6.64 -1.79 12.81
N GLY A 66 7.30 -2.39 11.81
CA GLY A 66 6.67 -3.19 10.76
C GLY A 66 6.34 -2.42 9.49
N TYR A 67 6.16 -1.10 9.56
CA TYR A 67 5.85 -0.24 8.39
C TYR A 67 7.03 0.64 7.98
N ILE A 68 8.01 0.83 8.86
CA ILE A 68 9.22 1.62 8.59
C ILE A 68 9.98 1.02 7.41
N ALA A 69 10.23 1.85 6.40
CA ALA A 69 11.06 1.47 5.26
C ALA A 69 12.50 1.16 5.70
N PRO A 70 13.13 0.08 5.19
CA PRO A 70 14.40 -0.42 5.71
C PRO A 70 15.53 0.61 5.61
N GLU A 71 15.49 1.49 4.61
CA GLU A 71 16.49 2.54 4.43
C GLU A 71 16.48 3.62 5.52
N TYR A 72 15.38 3.80 6.25
CA TYR A 72 15.34 4.73 7.38
C TYR A 72 16.20 4.22 8.54
N GLY A 73 16.24 2.89 8.76
CA GLY A 73 17.17 2.27 9.71
C GLY A 73 18.64 2.41 9.32
N MET A 74 18.92 2.78 8.06
CA MET A 74 20.27 3.05 7.55
C MET A 74 20.62 4.56 7.61
N GLY A 75 19.79 5.37 8.26
CA GLY A 75 19.99 6.81 8.41
C GLY A 75 19.59 7.63 7.18
N LYS A 76 18.85 7.06 6.22
CA LYS A 76 18.31 7.86 5.11
C LYS A 76 17.13 8.72 5.60
N HIS A 77 17.05 9.94 5.08
CA HIS A 77 15.97 10.86 5.40
C HIS A 77 14.61 10.38 4.88
N ALA A 78 13.55 10.94 5.47
CA ALA A 78 12.19 10.69 5.01
C ALA A 78 12.01 11.08 3.55
N SER A 79 11.24 10.29 2.82
CA SER A 79 11.03 10.44 1.39
C SER A 79 9.67 9.86 0.98
N PRO A 80 9.11 10.30 -0.16
CA PRO A 80 7.90 9.70 -0.71
C PRO A 80 8.00 8.18 -0.85
N GLN A 81 9.21 7.65 -1.09
CA GLN A 81 9.42 6.22 -1.26
C GLN A 81 9.28 5.41 0.03
N GLY A 82 9.51 6.02 1.21
CA GLY A 82 9.22 5.34 2.47
C GLY A 82 7.72 5.28 2.77
N ASP A 83 6.96 6.29 2.35
CA ASP A 83 5.49 6.24 2.38
C ASP A 83 4.95 5.17 1.42
N VAL A 84 5.55 4.99 0.24
CA VAL A 84 5.22 3.89 -0.70
C VAL A 84 5.45 2.54 -0.03
N TYR A 85 6.60 2.35 0.63
CA TYR A 85 6.87 1.12 1.38
C TYR A 85 5.82 0.86 2.46
N SER A 86 5.53 1.87 3.28
CA SER A 86 4.54 1.78 4.35
C SER A 86 3.14 1.43 3.80
N PHE A 87 2.74 2.04 2.68
CA PHE A 87 1.50 1.72 1.98
C PHE A 87 1.50 0.28 1.46
N GLY A 88 2.61 -0.19 0.92
CA GLY A 88 2.77 -1.58 0.48
C GLY A 88 2.61 -2.57 1.64
N VAL A 89 3.19 -2.29 2.81
CA VAL A 89 2.98 -3.12 4.01
C VAL A 89 1.49 -3.12 4.41
N LEU A 90 0.85 -1.96 4.45
CA LEU A 90 -0.58 -1.82 4.74
C LEU A 90 -1.43 -2.66 3.76
N LEU A 91 -1.12 -2.60 2.47
CA LEU A 91 -1.79 -3.40 1.44
C LEU A 91 -1.63 -4.91 1.67
N LEU A 92 -0.40 -5.36 1.96
CA LEU A 92 -0.11 -6.76 2.26
C LEU A 92 -0.78 -7.22 3.56
N GLU A 93 -0.86 -6.38 4.58
CA GLU A 93 -1.58 -6.67 5.83
C GLU A 93 -3.08 -6.80 5.57
N MET A 94 -3.69 -5.95 4.74
CA MET A 94 -5.10 -6.08 4.38
C MET A 94 -5.36 -7.44 3.72
N VAL A 95 -4.59 -7.79 2.68
CA VAL A 95 -4.78 -9.05 1.96
C VAL A 95 -4.55 -10.26 2.89
N THR A 96 -3.45 -10.28 3.64
CA THR A 96 -3.12 -11.44 4.48
C THR A 96 -3.88 -11.50 5.80
N GLY A 97 -4.36 -10.36 6.30
CA GLY A 97 -4.93 -10.19 7.64
C GLY A 97 -3.93 -10.43 8.77
N LYS A 98 -2.62 -10.37 8.47
CA LYS A 98 -1.55 -10.59 9.43
C LYS A 98 -0.87 -9.27 9.73
N ARG A 99 -0.82 -8.89 11.00
CA ARG A 99 -0.09 -7.70 11.43
C ARG A 99 1.40 -7.89 11.14
N PRO A 100 2.09 -6.87 10.60
CA PRO A 100 3.52 -7.00 10.27
C PRO A 100 4.38 -7.31 11.50
N THR A 101 3.98 -6.83 12.68
CA THR A 101 4.64 -7.15 13.95
C THR A 101 4.49 -8.61 14.35
N ASP A 102 3.31 -9.21 14.14
CA ASP A 102 3.08 -10.61 14.51
C ASP A 102 3.96 -11.53 13.67
N VAL A 103 4.08 -11.25 12.37
CA VAL A 103 5.00 -11.97 11.48
C VAL A 103 6.44 -11.79 11.94
N LEU A 104 6.86 -10.57 12.27
CA LEU A 104 8.20 -10.31 12.77
C LEU A 104 8.53 -11.10 14.03
N PHE A 105 7.60 -11.15 15.00
CA PHE A 105 7.83 -11.83 16.27
C PHE A 105 7.71 -13.36 16.19
N GLN A 106 6.82 -13.88 15.35
CA GLN A 106 6.55 -15.32 15.25
C GLN A 106 7.47 -16.03 14.25
N GLU A 107 7.76 -15.37 13.12
CA GLU A 107 8.48 -15.96 11.98
C GLU A 107 9.89 -15.38 11.82
N GLY A 108 10.25 -14.35 12.59
CA GLY A 108 11.57 -13.70 12.53
C GLY A 108 11.85 -12.98 11.20
N SER A 109 10.80 -12.68 10.42
CA SER A 109 10.91 -12.06 9.10
C SER A 109 9.90 -10.93 8.94
N SER A 110 10.19 -9.97 8.06
CA SER A 110 9.22 -8.94 7.71
C SER A 110 8.01 -9.53 6.96
N LEU A 111 6.88 -8.83 6.97
CA LEU A 111 5.72 -9.24 6.17
C LEU A 111 6.06 -9.35 4.68
N HIS A 112 6.94 -8.49 4.17
CA HIS A 112 7.49 -8.58 2.81
C HIS A 112 8.16 -9.93 2.57
N GLU A 113 9.15 -10.31 3.40
CA GLU A 113 9.91 -11.56 3.24
C GLU A 113 9.02 -12.80 3.39
N TRP A 114 8.08 -12.75 4.34
CA TRP A 114 7.10 -13.82 4.55
C TRP A 114 6.26 -14.06 3.29
N ILE A 115 5.73 -13.01 2.65
CA ILE A 115 4.98 -13.18 1.39
C ILE A 115 5.91 -13.53 0.24
N LYS A 116 7.07 -12.89 0.14
CA LYS A 116 8.03 -13.10 -0.96
C LYS A 116 8.53 -14.54 -1.04
N SER A 117 8.74 -15.21 0.10
CA SER A 117 9.11 -16.63 0.15
C SER A 117 8.04 -17.59 -0.37
N ARG A 118 6.80 -17.12 -0.52
CA ARG A 118 5.63 -17.87 -1.02
C ARG A 118 5.27 -17.50 -2.46
N TYR A 119 5.67 -16.32 -2.92
CA TYR A 119 5.41 -15.83 -4.27
C TYR A 119 6.24 -16.58 -5.34
N PRO A 120 5.67 -16.95 -6.51
CA PRO A 120 4.25 -16.88 -6.86
C PRO A 120 3.46 -18.17 -6.53
N ASN A 121 4.15 -19.26 -6.19
CA ASN A 121 3.60 -20.63 -6.27
C ASN A 121 2.92 -21.16 -4.99
N LYS A 122 2.84 -20.36 -3.92
CA LYS A 122 2.28 -20.79 -2.61
C LYS A 122 1.35 -19.73 -2.02
N LEU A 123 0.61 -19.03 -2.88
CA LEU A 123 -0.29 -17.95 -2.49
C LEU A 123 -1.72 -18.44 -2.26
N GLU A 124 -2.06 -19.66 -2.68
CA GLU A 124 -3.42 -20.20 -2.61
C GLU A 124 -4.02 -20.11 -1.20
N PRO A 125 -3.32 -20.48 -0.10
CA PRO A 125 -3.88 -20.35 1.25
C PRO A 125 -4.15 -18.89 1.63
N ILE A 126 -3.30 -17.96 1.21
CA ILE A 126 -3.47 -16.53 1.49
C ILE A 126 -4.69 -15.99 0.74
N VAL A 127 -4.86 -16.38 -0.52
CA VAL A 127 -6.00 -15.98 -1.34
C VAL A 127 -7.29 -16.53 -0.74
N GLU A 128 -7.34 -17.81 -0.37
CA GLU A 128 -8.54 -18.40 0.24
C GLU A 128 -8.90 -17.73 1.58
N GLU A 129 -7.92 -17.44 2.45
CA GLU A 129 -8.16 -16.68 3.69
C GLU A 129 -8.70 -15.26 3.42
N ALA A 130 -8.15 -14.58 2.40
CA ALA A 130 -8.63 -13.26 2.00
C ALA A 130 -10.08 -13.31 1.47
N MET A 131 -10.41 -14.31 0.66
CA MET A 131 -11.75 -14.52 0.12
C MET A 131 -12.79 -14.75 1.22
N VAL A 132 -12.45 -15.53 2.25
CA VAL A 132 -13.32 -15.75 3.42
C VAL A 132 -13.51 -14.47 4.22
N ARG A 133 -12.45 -13.67 4.40
CA ARG A 133 -12.51 -12.40 5.15
C ARG A 133 -13.37 -11.35 4.45
N TYR A 134 -13.26 -11.28 3.13
CA TYR A 134 -13.89 -10.25 2.30
C TYR A 134 -15.11 -10.76 1.51
N GLU A 135 -15.66 -11.91 1.88
CA GLU A 135 -16.80 -12.53 1.20
C GLU A 135 -17.89 -11.48 0.92
N PRO A 136 -18.16 -11.15 -0.35
CA PRO A 136 -19.07 -10.05 -0.68
C PRO A 136 -20.48 -10.37 -0.20
N ARG A 137 -20.91 -9.72 0.87
CA ARG A 137 -22.32 -9.72 1.27
C ARG A 137 -23.12 -8.99 0.20
N ALA A 138 -23.75 -9.75 -0.70
CA ALA A 138 -24.85 -9.40 -1.61
C ALA A 138 -24.66 -8.27 -2.66
N LEU A 139 -23.63 -7.43 -2.60
CA LEU A 139 -23.53 -6.20 -3.44
C LEU A 139 -22.71 -6.34 -4.73
N VAL A 140 -22.02 -7.46 -4.95
CA VAL A 140 -21.20 -7.70 -6.14
C VAL A 140 -21.58 -9.05 -6.75
N PRO A 141 -21.72 -9.18 -8.09
CA PRO A 141 -21.75 -10.49 -8.72
C PRO A 141 -20.48 -11.25 -8.32
N TYR A 142 -20.61 -12.22 -7.43
CA TYR A 142 -19.46 -12.94 -6.91
C TYR A 142 -18.87 -13.83 -8.00
N ASN A 143 -17.81 -13.34 -8.65
CA ASN A 143 -16.99 -14.11 -9.57
C ASN A 143 -15.67 -14.45 -8.88
N ARG A 144 -15.58 -15.67 -8.37
CA ARG A 144 -14.40 -16.17 -7.65
C ARG A 144 -13.10 -15.93 -8.42
N LYS A 145 -13.11 -16.14 -9.75
CA LYS A 145 -11.92 -15.94 -10.59
C LYS A 145 -11.46 -14.48 -10.58
N ILE A 146 -12.37 -13.53 -10.82
CA ILE A 146 -12.05 -12.09 -10.84
C ILE A 146 -11.47 -11.67 -9.48
N TRP A 147 -12.09 -12.11 -8.38
CA TRP A 147 -11.58 -11.80 -7.06
C TRP A 147 -10.21 -12.42 -6.79
N THR A 148 -9.99 -13.67 -7.18
CA THR A 148 -8.67 -14.32 -7.10
C THR A 148 -7.62 -13.54 -7.88
N ASP A 149 -7.91 -13.15 -9.12
CA ASP A 149 -7.00 -12.35 -9.95
C ASP A 149 -6.67 -11.01 -9.25
N VAL A 150 -7.68 -10.28 -8.78
CA VAL A 150 -7.48 -8.99 -8.07
C VAL A 150 -6.65 -9.16 -6.80
N ILE A 151 -6.88 -10.20 -5.99
CA ILE A 151 -6.11 -10.44 -4.78
C ILE A 151 -4.63 -10.73 -5.12
N LEU A 152 -4.36 -11.53 -6.15
CA LEU A 152 -3.01 -11.82 -6.61
C LEU A 152 -2.29 -10.55 -7.09
N GLU A 153 -2.97 -9.70 -7.86
CA GLU A 153 -2.43 -8.42 -8.33
C GLU A 153 -2.16 -7.45 -7.17
N LEU A 154 -3.02 -7.41 -6.14
CA LEU A 154 -2.76 -6.62 -4.93
C LEU A 154 -1.55 -7.13 -4.14
N ILE A 155 -1.33 -8.44 -4.10
CA ILE A 155 -0.13 -9.04 -3.50
C ILE A 155 1.12 -8.61 -4.27
N GLU A 156 1.09 -8.71 -5.61
CA GLU A 156 2.22 -8.30 -6.45
C GLU A 156 2.51 -6.80 -6.29
N LEU A 157 1.49 -5.94 -6.37
CA LEU A 157 1.63 -4.50 -6.16
C LEU A 157 2.22 -4.19 -4.78
N GLY A 158 1.75 -4.87 -3.72
CA GLY A 158 2.30 -4.74 -2.38
C GLY A 158 3.77 -5.15 -2.30
N LEU A 159 4.18 -6.23 -2.97
CA LEU A 159 5.58 -6.68 -3.05
C LEU A 159 6.47 -5.72 -3.83
N ILE A 160 5.96 -5.06 -4.88
CA ILE A 160 6.70 -4.04 -5.63
C ILE A 160 6.85 -2.77 -4.78
N CYS A 161 5.80 -2.34 -4.07
CA CYS A 161 5.85 -1.20 -3.15
C CYS A 161 6.85 -1.42 -2.00
N THR A 162 7.02 -2.67 -1.55
CA THR A 162 7.88 -3.03 -0.41
C THR A 162 9.30 -3.47 -0.80
N GLN A 163 9.76 -3.20 -2.03
CA GLN A 163 11.13 -3.49 -2.42
C GLN A 163 12.15 -2.78 -1.51
N HIS A 164 13.27 -3.43 -1.18
CA HIS A 164 14.29 -2.81 -0.32
C HIS A 164 15.01 -1.63 -0.98
N ASN A 165 15.09 -1.61 -2.32
CA ASN A 165 15.70 -0.52 -3.07
C ASN A 165 14.64 0.56 -3.38
N PRO A 166 14.69 1.77 -2.79
CA PRO A 166 13.62 2.77 -2.95
C PRO A 166 13.32 3.18 -4.41
N PRO A 167 14.32 3.35 -5.30
CA PRO A 167 14.06 3.70 -6.71
C PRO A 167 13.34 2.64 -7.53
N THR A 168 13.26 1.39 -7.06
CA THR A 168 12.52 0.33 -7.78
C THR A 168 11.05 0.26 -7.39
N ARG A 169 10.63 1.07 -6.40
CA ARG A 169 9.24 1.17 -5.99
C ARG A 169 8.50 2.15 -6.92
N PRO A 170 7.22 1.90 -7.23
CA PRO A 170 6.37 2.83 -7.99
C PRO A 170 6.18 4.14 -7.22
N THR A 171 5.71 5.17 -7.90
CA THR A 171 5.22 6.37 -7.20
C THR A 171 3.82 6.11 -6.63
N MET A 172 3.39 6.89 -5.64
CA MET A 172 2.01 6.78 -5.15
C MET A 172 0.95 7.13 -6.20
N LEU A 173 1.33 7.88 -7.24
CA LEU A 173 0.47 8.11 -8.40
C LEU A 173 0.28 6.82 -9.21
N ASP A 174 1.36 6.10 -9.50
CA ASP A 174 1.30 4.82 -10.21
C ASP A 174 0.50 3.78 -9.40
N VAL A 175 0.75 3.69 -8.09
CA VAL A 175 0.00 2.79 -7.20
C VAL A 175 -1.49 3.11 -7.20
N ALA A 176 -1.87 4.38 -7.16
CA ALA A 176 -3.28 4.80 -7.22
C ALA A 176 -3.92 4.46 -8.57
N HIS A 177 -3.16 4.58 -9.66
CA HIS A 177 -3.60 4.20 -10.99
C HIS A 177 -3.87 2.69 -11.09
N GLU A 178 -2.92 1.85 -10.66
CA GLU A 178 -3.08 0.39 -10.68
C GLU A 178 -4.27 -0.08 -9.84
N ILE A 179 -4.45 0.46 -8.62
CA ILE A 179 -5.62 0.14 -7.78
C ILE A 179 -6.93 0.56 -8.46
N SER A 180 -6.94 1.69 -9.16
CA SER A 180 -8.12 2.13 -9.92
C SER A 180 -8.45 1.15 -11.05
N LEU A 181 -7.46 0.63 -11.76
CA LEU A 181 -7.67 -0.40 -12.80
C LEU A 181 -8.23 -1.70 -12.21
N LEU A 182 -7.67 -2.17 -11.09
CA LEU A 182 -8.18 -3.37 -10.39
C LEU A 182 -9.62 -3.18 -9.91
N LYS A 183 -9.94 -2.00 -9.37
CA LYS A 183 -11.31 -1.63 -8.99
C LYS A 183 -12.24 -1.68 -10.20
N GLN A 184 -11.84 -1.09 -11.33
CA GLN A 184 -12.65 -1.14 -12.55
C GLN A 184 -12.84 -2.57 -13.03
N TYR A 185 -11.79 -3.39 -13.06
CA TYR A 185 -11.88 -4.81 -13.43
C TYR A 185 -12.86 -5.57 -12.54
N LEU A 186 -12.86 -5.31 -11.23
CA LEU A 186 -13.77 -5.92 -10.27
C LEU A 186 -15.24 -5.55 -10.49
N PHE A 187 -15.53 -4.30 -10.87
CA PHE A 187 -16.90 -3.78 -11.01
C PHE A 187 -17.37 -3.67 -12.46
N THR A 188 -16.56 -4.07 -13.45
CA THR A 188 -16.98 -4.08 -14.85
C THR A 188 -18.02 -5.20 -15.04
N PRO A 189 -19.23 -4.90 -15.56
CA PRO A 189 -20.25 -5.92 -15.80
C PRO A 189 -19.78 -6.88 -16.88
N SER A 190 -19.22 -8.01 -16.47
CA SER A 190 -18.83 -9.12 -17.34
C SER A 190 -20.07 -9.91 -17.81
N THR A 191 -21.04 -9.24 -18.44
CA THR A 191 -22.30 -9.86 -18.91
C THR A 191 -22.92 -9.21 -20.16
N LEU A 192 -22.18 -8.40 -20.94
CA LEU A 192 -22.71 -7.80 -22.18
C LEU A 192 -22.03 -8.25 -23.49
N LEU A 193 -21.11 -9.22 -23.49
CA LEU A 193 -20.41 -9.63 -24.71
C LEU A 193 -20.44 -11.14 -25.04
N ILE A 194 -21.26 -11.95 -24.36
CA ILE A 194 -21.40 -13.38 -24.69
C ILE A 194 -22.80 -13.74 -25.23
N GLU A 195 -23.83 -12.91 -25.04
CA GLU A 195 -25.19 -13.22 -25.54
C GLU A 195 -25.54 -12.63 -26.92
N GLN A 196 -24.69 -11.80 -27.54
CA GLN A 196 -24.96 -11.28 -28.91
C GLN A 196 -24.19 -11.98 -30.04
N SER A 197 -23.38 -13.00 -29.73
CA SER A 197 -22.63 -13.79 -30.72
C SER A 197 -23.14 -15.22 -30.89
N SER A 198 -24.26 -15.59 -30.24
CA SER A 198 -24.94 -16.88 -30.40
C SER A 198 -26.28 -16.81 -31.14
N THR A 199 -26.64 -15.64 -31.65
CA THR A 199 -27.79 -15.46 -32.56
C THR A 199 -27.35 -14.62 -33.76
N ASN A 200 -26.74 -15.28 -34.74
CA ASN A 200 -26.84 -15.00 -36.16
C ASN A 200 -26.25 -16.15 -36.97
#